data_AF-W6K6W4-F1
#
_entry.id   AF-W6K6W4-F1
#
_cell.length_a   1.000
_cell.length_b   1.000
_cell.length_c   1.000
_cell.angle_alpha   90.00
_cell.angle_beta   90.00
_cell.angle_gamma   90.00
#
_symmetry.space_group_name_H-M   'P 1'
#
loop_
_entity.id
_entity.type
_entity.pdbx_description
1 polymer ?
#
loop_
_entity_poly.entity_id
_entity_poly.type
_entity_poly.pdbx_seq_one_letter_code
_entity_poly.pdbx_strand_id
1 'polypeptide(L)'
;MTPHNIQSLRELRILPHWILWRLETVKGRPTKVPYQPHHPTRKAATNDQAHWATYDDAALALVTHGFNGLGFVLTGTDFVAFDLDDCRDPETGALDDWAQELARIIHESPWHRNGHGSSAGLTA
;
A
#
# COMPACT_ATOMS: atom_id res chain seq x y z
N MET A 1 12.73 -7.92 -21.29
CA MET A 1 12.16 -7.45 -20.01
C MET A 1 11.66 -6.04 -20.21
N THR A 2 10.38 -5.87 -20.50
CA THR A 2 9.76 -4.54 -20.48
C THR A 2 9.68 -4.07 -19.04
N PRO A 3 10.10 -2.84 -18.71
CA PRO A 3 9.79 -2.26 -17.41
C PRO A 3 8.27 -2.16 -17.35
N HIS A 4 7.64 -2.94 -16.48
CA HIS A 4 6.21 -2.78 -16.21
C HIS A 4 6.03 -1.36 -15.69
N ASN A 5 5.44 -0.53 -16.55
CA ASN A 5 5.15 0.87 -16.36
C ASN A 5 4.31 1.01 -15.08
N ILE A 6 4.96 1.37 -13.96
CA ILE A 6 4.29 1.61 -12.67
C ILE A 6 3.58 2.97 -12.72
N GLN A 7 2.61 3.12 -13.63
CA GLN A 7 1.74 4.31 -13.69
C GLN A 7 0.98 4.48 -12.38
N SER A 8 0.57 3.37 -11.76
CA SER A 8 -0.24 3.32 -10.54
C SER A 8 0.41 3.96 -9.30
N LEU A 9 1.74 4.05 -9.23
CA LEU A 9 2.39 4.73 -8.10
C LEU A 9 2.38 6.26 -8.24
N ARG A 10 2.26 6.82 -9.44
CA ARG A 10 2.35 8.29 -9.60
C ARG A 10 1.27 9.02 -8.83
N GLU A 11 0.03 8.52 -8.90
CA GLU A 11 -1.13 9.13 -8.24
C GLU A 11 -1.10 8.96 -6.72
N LEU A 12 -0.49 7.90 -6.19
CA LEU A 12 -0.27 7.77 -4.75
C LEU A 12 0.84 8.69 -4.25
N ARG A 13 1.91 8.86 -5.04
CA ARG A 13 3.10 9.63 -4.64
C ARG A 13 2.83 11.12 -4.46
N ILE A 14 1.78 11.65 -5.10
CA ILE A 14 1.40 13.05 -4.94
C ILE A 14 0.70 13.34 -3.60
N LEU A 15 0.21 12.32 -2.89
CA LEU A 15 -0.49 12.50 -1.62
C LEU A 15 0.47 12.34 -0.42
N PRO A 16 0.38 13.20 0.61
CA PRO A 16 1.18 13.10 1.83
C PRO A 16 0.60 12.06 2.81
N HIS A 17 0.37 10.85 2.35
CA HIS A 17 -0.30 9.78 3.09
C HIS A 17 0.65 8.62 3.44
N TRP A 18 1.95 8.88 3.42
CA TRP A 18 2.97 7.85 3.59
C TRP A 18 3.42 7.71 5.04
N ILE A 19 3.53 6.47 5.48
CA ILE A 19 4.08 6.06 6.78
C ILE A 19 5.14 4.98 6.57
N LEU A 20 5.83 4.61 7.64
CA LEU A 20 6.74 3.47 7.66
C LEU A 20 6.08 2.29 8.35
N TRP A 21 6.58 1.07 8.12
CA TRP A 21 6.24 -0.07 8.97
C TRP A 21 7.44 -0.95 9.28
N ARG A 22 7.37 -1.61 10.43
CA ARG A 22 8.31 -2.64 10.88
C ARG A 22 7.54 -3.91 11.25
N LEU A 23 8.08 -5.08 10.90
CA LEU A 23 7.55 -6.35 11.36
C LEU A 23 7.99 -6.58 12.81
N GLU A 24 7.03 -6.64 13.72
CA GLU A 24 7.28 -6.88 15.14
C GLU A 24 6.40 -8.00 15.66
N THR A 25 6.83 -8.68 16.71
CA THR A 25 5.99 -9.65 17.42
C THR A 25 5.12 -8.91 18.43
N VAL A 26 3.82 -8.80 18.16
CA VAL A 26 2.83 -8.19 19.06
C VAL A 26 1.89 -9.28 19.54
N LYS A 27 1.78 -9.47 20.86
CA LYS A 27 0.95 -10.53 21.47
C LYS A 27 1.19 -11.92 20.86
N GLY A 28 2.45 -12.24 20.55
CA GLY A 28 2.87 -13.53 19.99
C GLY A 28 2.65 -13.70 18.49
N ARG A 29 2.24 -12.65 17.74
CA ARG A 29 2.02 -12.72 16.30
C ARG A 29 2.88 -11.71 15.53
N PRO A 30 3.45 -12.08 14.37
CA PRO A 30 4.08 -11.12 13.46
C PRO A 30 3.06 -10.07 13.03
N THR A 31 3.38 -8.80 13.25
CA THR A 31 2.48 -7.67 13.04
C THR A 31 3.25 -6.55 12.33
N LYS A 32 2.68 -6.01 11.25
CA LYS A 32 3.22 -4.81 10.57
C LYS A 32 2.86 -3.58 11.42
N VAL A 33 3.78 -3.12 12.25
CA VAL A 33 3.58 -1.97 13.15
C VAL A 33 3.92 -0.66 12.41
N PRO A 34 3.00 0.31 12.34
CA PRO A 34 3.22 1.57 11.64
C PRO A 34 4.05 2.58 12.45
N TYR A 35 4.90 3.34 11.78
CA TYR A 35 5.81 4.35 12.36
C TYR A 35 5.77 5.67 11.57
N GLN A 36 6.02 6.76 12.28
CA GLN A 36 6.00 8.12 11.72
C GLN A 36 7.31 8.38 10.96
N PRO A 37 7.28 8.80 9.69
CA PRO A 37 8.50 9.11 8.94
C PRO A 37 9.36 10.21 9.57
N HIS A 38 8.73 11.31 10.02
CA HIS A 38 9.43 12.44 10.62
C HIS A 38 9.84 12.20 12.09
N HIS A 39 9.28 11.19 12.73
CA HIS A 39 9.59 10.78 14.10
C HIS A 39 9.74 9.26 14.20
N PRO A 40 10.80 8.68 13.64
CA PRO A 40 10.93 7.23 13.37
C PRO A 40 10.97 6.36 14.64
N THR A 41 11.08 6.94 15.84
CA THR A 41 10.96 6.20 17.10
C THR A 41 9.51 6.11 17.61
N ARG A 42 8.56 6.76 16.94
CA ARG A 42 7.16 6.86 17.35
C ARG A 42 6.24 6.10 16.39
N LYS A 43 5.24 5.41 16.96
CA LYS A 43 4.20 4.74 16.18
C LYS A 43 3.32 5.75 15.46
N ALA A 44 2.91 5.43 14.24
CA ALA A 44 1.96 6.24 13.49
C ALA A 44 0.53 5.75 13.72
N ALA A 45 -0.42 6.68 13.63
CA ALA A 45 -1.84 6.39 13.61
C ALA A 45 -2.40 6.64 12.20
N THR A 46 -3.34 5.82 11.75
CA THR A 46 -3.95 5.90 10.41
C THR A 46 -5.11 6.89 10.34
N ASN A 47 -5.42 7.57 11.43
CA ASN A 47 -6.48 8.58 11.56
C ASN A 47 -5.95 9.95 11.99
N ASP A 48 -4.63 10.15 12.02
CA ASP A 48 -3.98 11.41 12.37
C ASP A 48 -2.99 11.80 11.28
N GLN A 49 -3.35 12.83 10.50
CA GLN A 49 -2.56 13.30 9.37
C GLN A 49 -1.17 13.81 9.77
N ALA A 50 -0.99 14.25 11.03
CA ALA A 50 0.31 14.71 11.53
C ALA A 50 1.35 13.58 11.63
N HIS A 51 0.91 12.31 11.53
CA HIS A 51 1.80 11.15 11.54
C HIS A 51 2.28 10.72 10.14
N TRP A 52 1.75 11.31 9.08
CA TRP A 52 2.03 10.93 7.70
C TRP A 52 3.00 11.91 7.06
N ALA A 53 3.62 11.50 5.96
CA ALA A 53 4.57 12.33 5.23
C ALA A 53 4.38 12.22 3.72
N THR A 54 5.15 13.04 3.00
CA THR A 54 5.33 12.88 1.55
C THR A 54 6.01 11.56 1.24
N TYR A 55 5.86 11.06 0.00
CA TYR A 55 6.56 9.86 -0.42
C TYR A 55 8.08 9.99 -0.25
N ASP A 56 8.65 11.13 -0.65
CA ASP A 56 10.10 11.31 -0.66
C ASP A 56 10.68 11.33 0.77
N ASP A 57 9.99 11.98 1.72
CA ASP A 57 10.38 11.94 3.14
C ASP A 57 10.31 10.53 3.72
N ALA A 58 9.22 9.81 3.42
CA ALA A 58 9.05 8.44 3.90
C ALA A 58 10.07 7.48 3.27
N ALA A 59 10.36 7.61 1.97
CA ALA A 59 11.36 6.82 1.28
C ALA A 59 12.77 7.09 1.82
N LEU A 60 13.09 8.35 2.13
CA LEU A 60 14.36 8.70 2.77
C LEU A 60 14.44 8.07 4.17
N ALA A 61 13.42 8.26 5.01
CA ALA A 61 13.38 7.74 6.37
C ALA A 61 13.43 6.20 6.41
N LEU A 62 12.80 5.51 5.44
CA LEU A 62 12.87 4.06 5.27
C LEU A 62 14.33 3.59 5.18
N VAL A 63 15.11 4.21 4.29
CA VAL A 63 16.52 3.86 4.06
C VAL A 63 17.39 4.29 5.24
N THR A 64 17.21 5.51 5.76
CA THR A 64 18.02 6.06 6.85
C THR A 64 17.86 5.28 8.16
N HIS A 65 16.67 4.75 8.43
CA HIS A 65 16.34 4.12 9.72
C HIS A 65 16.08 2.61 9.63
N GLY A 66 16.24 2.00 8.46
CA GLY A 66 16.16 0.54 8.27
C GLY A 66 14.79 -0.04 8.61
N PHE A 67 13.72 0.56 8.09
CA PHE A 67 12.37 0.01 8.21
C PHE A 67 12.13 -1.14 7.23
N ASN A 68 11.07 -1.92 7.45
CA ASN A 68 10.75 -3.04 6.56
C ASN A 68 9.97 -2.61 5.31
N GLY A 69 9.29 -1.45 5.35
CA GLY A 69 8.69 -0.88 4.16
C GLY A 69 7.90 0.40 4.38
N LEU A 70 7.33 0.89 3.28
CA LEU A 70 6.37 1.98 3.24
C LEU A 70 4.95 1.46 3.48
N GLY A 71 4.11 2.29 4.09
CA GLY A 71 2.66 2.13 4.12
C GLY A 71 1.97 3.37 3.56
N PHE A 72 0.80 3.19 2.96
CA PHE A 72 -0.05 4.28 2.49
C PHE A 72 -1.36 4.28 3.26
N VAL A 73 -1.76 5.43 3.80
CA VAL A 73 -2.98 5.57 4.58
C VAL A 73 -4.15 5.98 3.68
N LEU A 74 -5.18 5.15 3.59
CA LEU A 74 -6.34 5.39 2.70
C LEU A 74 -7.31 6.45 3.23
N THR A 75 -7.25 6.79 4.52
CA THR A 75 -8.16 7.73 5.19
C THR A 75 -8.20 9.06 4.47
N GLY A 76 -9.38 9.47 3.99
CA GLY A 76 -9.59 10.75 3.31
C GLY A 76 -9.11 10.78 1.85
N THR A 77 -8.89 9.61 1.24
CA THR A 77 -8.56 9.49 -0.18
C THR A 77 -9.69 8.81 -0.96
N ASP A 78 -9.66 8.96 -2.28
CA ASP A 78 -10.56 8.23 -3.20
C ASP A 78 -10.03 6.84 -3.58
N PHE A 79 -8.94 6.39 -2.95
CA PHE A 79 -8.34 5.08 -3.19
C PHE A 79 -9.00 4.00 -2.34
N VAL A 80 -9.14 2.82 -2.93
CA VAL A 80 -9.49 1.57 -2.24
C VAL A 80 -8.37 0.57 -2.49
N ALA A 81 -7.99 -0.18 -1.45
CA ALA A 81 -7.04 -1.28 -1.55
C ALA A 81 -7.75 -2.61 -1.35
N PHE A 82 -7.41 -3.59 -2.17
CA PHE A 82 -7.86 -4.97 -2.06
C PHE A 82 -6.64 -5.82 -1.72
N ASP A 83 -6.72 -6.56 -0.62
CA ASP A 83 -5.73 -7.56 -0.23
C ASP A 83 -6.36 -8.94 -0.46
N LEU A 84 -5.74 -9.75 -1.32
CA LEU A 84 -6.25 -11.06 -1.71
C LEU A 84 -5.31 -12.13 -1.18
N ASP A 85 -5.58 -12.57 0.05
CA ASP A 85 -4.79 -13.60 0.70
C ASP A 85 -5.08 -14.99 0.11
N ASP A 86 -4.04 -15.82 0.06
CA ASP A 86 -4.11 -17.26 -0.26
C ASP A 86 -4.78 -17.59 -1.62
N CYS A 87 -4.72 -16.64 -2.56
CA CYS A 87 -5.39 -16.77 -3.85
C CYS A 87 -4.46 -17.11 -5.02
N ARG A 88 -3.19 -17.40 -4.74
CA ARG A 88 -2.15 -17.66 -5.74
C ARG A 88 -1.44 -18.96 -5.45
N ASP A 89 -1.49 -19.89 -6.40
CA ASP A 89 -0.77 -21.14 -6.35
C ASP A 89 0.76 -20.88 -6.26
N PRO A 90 1.45 -21.42 -5.25
CA PRO A 90 2.86 -21.13 -5.02
C PRO A 90 3.81 -21.81 -6.02
N GLU A 91 3.38 -22.88 -6.69
CA GLU A 91 4.20 -23.62 -7.66
C GLU A 91 4.03 -23.06 -9.07
N THR A 92 2.78 -22.78 -9.46
CA THR A 92 2.43 -22.36 -10.82
C THR A 92 2.29 -20.85 -10.95
N GLY A 93 2.04 -20.15 -9.84
CA GLY A 93 1.74 -18.72 -9.82
C GLY A 93 0.36 -18.36 -10.35
N ALA A 94 -0.49 -19.35 -10.68
CA ALA A 94 -1.86 -19.14 -11.12
C ALA A 94 -2.71 -18.55 -10.00
N LEU A 95 -3.63 -17.65 -10.35
CA LEU A 95 -4.62 -17.14 -9.40
C LEU A 95 -5.83 -18.08 -9.36
N ASP A 96 -6.49 -18.17 -8.22
CA ASP A 96 -7.81 -18.79 -8.12
C ASP A 96 -8.82 -18.09 -9.03
N ASP A 97 -9.79 -18.84 -9.56
CA ASP A 97 -10.81 -18.33 -10.47
C ASP A 97 -11.56 -17.12 -9.89
N TRP A 98 -11.87 -17.15 -8.59
CA TRP A 98 -12.57 -16.06 -7.92
C TRP A 98 -11.72 -14.78 -7.83
N ALA A 99 -10.40 -14.91 -7.65
CA ALA A 99 -9.48 -13.79 -7.59
C ALA A 99 -9.24 -13.18 -8.97
N GLN A 100 -9.16 -14.02 -10.00
CA GLN A 100 -9.12 -13.57 -11.40
C GLN A 100 -10.40 -12.78 -11.76
N GLU A 101 -11.56 -13.31 -11.38
CA GLU A 101 -12.85 -12.65 -11.65
C GLU A 101 -12.97 -11.32 -10.90
N LEU A 102 -12.55 -11.26 -9.63
CA LEU A 102 -12.55 -10.02 -8.87
C LEU A 102 -11.61 -8.96 -9.47
N ALA A 103 -10.40 -9.35 -9.86
CA ALA A 103 -9.46 -8.46 -10.57
C ALA A 103 -10.06 -7.93 -11.88
N ARG A 104 -10.77 -8.79 -12.63
CA ARG A 104 -11.47 -8.42 -13.87
C ARG A 104 -12.59 -7.41 -13.60
N ILE A 105 -13.44 -7.67 -12.61
CA ILE A 105 -14.54 -6.77 -12.22
C ILE A 105 -13.99 -5.40 -11.81
N ILE A 106 -12.93 -5.35 -11.02
CA ILE A 106 -12.29 -4.10 -10.63
C ILE A 106 -11.80 -3.38 -11.88
N HIS A 107 -11.04 -4.04 -12.76
CA HIS A 107 -10.49 -3.42 -13.97
C HIS A 107 -11.56 -2.85 -14.92
N GLU A 108 -12.68 -3.55 -15.09
CA GLU A 108 -13.77 -3.16 -15.98
C GLU A 108 -14.72 -2.12 -15.35
N SER A 109 -14.60 -1.89 -14.04
CA SER A 109 -15.48 -1.04 -13.26
C SER A 109 -15.58 0.39 -13.83
N PRO A 110 -16.79 0.94 -14.01
CA PRO A 110 -17.00 2.31 -14.48
C PRO A 110 -16.39 3.37 -13.55
N TRP A 111 -16.14 3.01 -12.29
CA TRP A 111 -15.46 3.86 -11.32
C TRP A 111 -14.05 4.29 -11.78
N HIS A 112 -13.39 3.52 -12.66
CA HIS A 112 -12.12 3.91 -13.29
C HIS A 112 -12.26 4.87 -14.47
N ARG A 113 -13.43 4.97 -15.11
CA ARG A 113 -13.59 5.65 -16.41
C ARG A 113 -13.99 7.13 -16.30
N ASN A 114 -14.45 7.57 -15.13
CA ASN A 114 -15.06 8.90 -14.95
C ASN A 114 -14.24 9.88 -14.08
N GLY A 115 -12.94 9.66 -13.89
CA GLY A 115 -12.01 10.71 -13.43
C GLY A 115 -12.08 11.14 -11.96
N HIS A 116 -12.71 10.34 -11.08
CA HIS A 116 -12.82 10.65 -9.64
C HIS A 116 -12.36 9.50 -8.71
N GLY A 117 -11.80 8.41 -9.25
CA GLY A 117 -11.37 7.27 -8.45
C GLY A 117 -10.13 6.62 -9.04
N SER A 118 -8.99 6.81 -8.39
CA SER A 118 -7.75 6.13 -8.72
C SER A 118 -7.65 4.84 -7.89
N SER A 119 -7.30 3.71 -8.49
CA SER A 119 -6.95 2.49 -7.75
C SER A 119 -5.47 2.24 -7.81
N ALA A 120 -4.86 2.05 -6.65
CA ALA A 120 -3.57 1.42 -6.54
C ALA A 120 -3.76 0.04 -5.92
N GLY A 121 -3.70 -0.99 -6.77
CA GLY A 121 -3.49 -2.35 -6.31
C GLY A 121 -2.05 -2.45 -5.80
N LEU A 122 -1.88 -2.48 -4.48
CA LEU A 122 -0.67 -3.02 -3.86
C LEU A 122 -0.92 -4.51 -3.71
N THR A 123 -0.48 -5.30 -4.69
CA THR A 123 -0.35 -6.75 -4.54
C THR A 123 0.64 -7.04 -3.43
N ALA A 124 0.21 -7.82 -2.44
CA ALA A 124 1.07 -8.40 -1.41
C ALA A 124 2.09 -9.40 -2.00
#